data_AF-A0A9E2K6B2-F1
#
_entry.id   AF-A0A9E2K6B2-F1
#
_cell.length_a   1.000
_cell.length_b   1.000
_cell.length_c   1.000
_cell.angle_alpha   90.00
_cell.angle_beta   90.00
_cell.angle_gamma   90.00
#
_symmetry.space_group_name_H-M   'P 1'
#
loop_
_entity.id
_entity.type
_entity.pdbx_description
1 polymer ?
#
loop_
_entity_poly.entity_id
_entity_poly.type
_entity_poly.pdbx_seq_one_letter_code
_entity_poly.pdbx_strand_id
1 'polypeptide(L)'
;MGFLKQEVPTLDFEQWSRGTRAEKIRPMAKHWAEVGFGTPVVLHLFYVVKILLYILAAALFALATKGIDGLGSVGSWWTEPIVFQKVVFFTILFEVIGLGCGFGPLNNRFFPPMGSILYWMRPGTIRLPPWPDRVPLTRGDNRTPLDAALYAALLVVLLVALLSDGSGPNPALGTEVGLLPAWQSVTVLVLMGVLGLRDKTVFLAARGEVYAPFVAAFLFGGVNVIIAAKLACVVIWMGAATSKLNKHFPFVISTMMSNSPVIRPRALKRRFFERFPDDL
;
A
#
# COMPACT_ATOMS: atom_id res chain seq x y z
N MET A 1 8.72 -22.36 -13.16
CA MET A 1 7.34 -21.82 -13.13
C MET A 1 6.77 -21.82 -14.53
N GLY A 2 5.60 -22.41 -14.72
CA GLY A 2 4.88 -22.38 -16.00
C GLY A 2 4.23 -21.03 -16.27
N PHE A 3 3.90 -20.75 -17.54
CA PHE A 3 3.21 -19.50 -17.90
C PHE A 3 1.78 -19.46 -17.34
N LEU A 4 1.03 -20.55 -17.55
CA LEU A 4 -0.35 -20.73 -17.08
C LEU A 4 -0.48 -21.65 -15.87
N LYS A 5 0.41 -22.64 -15.76
CA LYS A 5 0.34 -23.68 -14.72
C LYS A 5 1.18 -23.31 -13.51
N GLN A 6 0.58 -23.40 -12.33
CA GLN A 6 1.28 -23.26 -11.05
C GLN A 6 2.30 -24.40 -10.91
N GLU A 7 3.47 -24.07 -10.35
CA GLU A 7 4.44 -25.07 -9.93
C GLU A 7 4.12 -25.46 -8.48
N VAL A 8 3.79 -26.73 -8.26
CA VAL A 8 3.42 -27.26 -6.94
C VAL A 8 4.52 -28.21 -6.42
N PRO A 9 4.64 -28.38 -5.10
CA PRO A 9 5.55 -29.37 -4.53
C PRO A 9 5.26 -30.77 -5.08
N THR A 10 6.29 -31.51 -5.47
CA THR A 10 6.18 -32.90 -5.91
C THR A 10 6.16 -33.78 -4.67
N LEU A 11 5.01 -34.36 -4.34
CA LEU A 11 4.79 -35.17 -3.13
C LEU A 11 4.08 -36.47 -3.48
N ASP A 12 4.42 -37.54 -2.78
CA ASP A 12 3.50 -38.65 -2.57
C ASP A 12 2.51 -38.23 -1.48
N PHE A 13 1.27 -37.97 -1.88
CA PHE A 13 0.24 -37.47 -0.97
C PHE A 13 -0.14 -38.50 0.11
N GLU A 14 -0.15 -39.79 -0.22
CA GLU A 14 -0.51 -40.84 0.72
C GLU A 14 0.54 -40.92 1.84
N GLN A 15 1.82 -40.89 1.48
CA GLN A 15 2.91 -40.88 2.45
C GLN A 15 2.97 -39.56 3.24
N TRP A 16 2.88 -38.42 2.55
CA TRP A 16 2.99 -37.09 3.18
C TRP A 16 1.85 -36.84 4.18
N SER A 17 0.63 -37.28 3.88
CA SER A 17 -0.54 -37.09 4.75
C SER A 17 -0.44 -37.81 6.09
N ARG A 18 0.34 -38.91 6.17
CA ARG A 18 0.54 -39.71 7.39
C ARG A 18 1.64 -39.16 8.31
N GLY A 19 2.49 -38.27 7.80
CA GLY A 19 3.60 -37.69 8.58
C GLY A 19 3.18 -36.74 9.70
N THR A 20 4.11 -36.50 10.61
CA THR A 20 4.03 -35.46 11.64
C THR A 20 4.00 -34.06 11.01
N ARG A 21 3.60 -33.04 11.79
CA ARG A 21 3.60 -31.64 11.33
C ARG A 21 4.98 -31.20 10.80
N ALA A 22 6.06 -31.59 11.47
CA ALA A 22 7.43 -31.24 11.06
C ALA A 22 7.80 -31.89 9.73
N GLU A 23 7.51 -33.19 9.56
CA GLU A 23 7.76 -33.91 8.31
C GLU A 23 6.95 -33.34 7.15
N LYS A 24 5.73 -32.87 7.41
CA LYS A 24 4.88 -32.23 6.39
C LYS A 24 5.41 -30.87 5.94
N ILE A 25 5.99 -30.08 6.84
CA ILE A 25 6.50 -28.73 6.55
C ILE A 25 7.80 -28.78 5.74
N ARG A 26 8.70 -29.73 6.02
CA ARG A 26 10.01 -29.82 5.36
C ARG A 26 9.95 -29.75 3.82
N PRO A 27 9.12 -30.53 3.11
CA PRO A 27 9.05 -30.42 1.65
C PRO A 27 8.36 -29.13 1.18
N MET A 28 7.47 -28.53 1.98
CA MET A 28 6.87 -27.22 1.69
C MET A 28 7.91 -26.09 1.78
N ALA A 29 8.71 -26.08 2.84
CA ALA A 29 9.79 -25.12 3.05
C ALA A 29 10.83 -25.23 1.93
N LYS A 30 11.21 -26.46 1.56
CA LYS A 30 12.12 -26.72 0.43
C LYS A 30 11.56 -26.20 -0.90
N HIS A 31 10.27 -26.46 -1.17
CA HIS A 31 9.62 -25.92 -2.36
C HIS A 31 9.59 -24.39 -2.35
N TRP A 32 9.24 -23.78 -1.22
CA TRP A 32 9.22 -22.33 -1.09
C TRP A 32 10.59 -21.70 -1.33
N ALA A 33 11.65 -22.27 -0.77
CA ALA A 33 13.02 -21.81 -0.97
C ALA A 33 13.50 -21.91 -2.43
N GLU A 34 13.05 -22.92 -3.19
CA GLU A 34 13.45 -23.11 -4.59
C GLU A 34 12.55 -22.41 -5.61
N VAL A 35 11.26 -22.34 -5.31
CA VAL A 35 10.22 -21.98 -6.28
C VAL A 35 9.47 -20.73 -5.84
N GLY A 36 9.37 -20.48 -4.53
CA GLY A 36 8.49 -19.48 -3.94
C GLY A 36 7.06 -20.00 -3.83
N PHE A 37 6.08 -19.12 -4.01
CA PHE A 37 4.67 -19.47 -4.04
C PHE A 37 4.28 -20.34 -5.26
N GLY A 38 5.15 -20.40 -6.28
CA GLY A 38 4.93 -21.21 -7.48
C GLY A 38 3.91 -20.63 -8.46
N THR A 39 3.55 -19.36 -8.29
CA THR A 39 2.53 -18.66 -9.07
C THR A 39 2.77 -18.72 -10.58
N PRO A 40 1.72 -18.95 -11.40
CA PRO A 40 1.79 -18.74 -12.84
C PRO A 40 2.37 -17.36 -13.22
N VAL A 41 3.23 -17.33 -14.24
CA VAL A 41 3.84 -16.07 -14.71
C VAL A 41 2.79 -15.08 -15.20
N VAL A 42 1.69 -15.56 -15.79
CA VAL A 42 0.57 -14.69 -16.24
C VAL A 42 0.00 -13.82 -15.11
N LEU A 43 0.03 -14.30 -13.86
CA LEU A 43 -0.43 -13.50 -12.72
C LEU A 43 0.49 -12.31 -12.45
N HIS A 44 1.77 -12.35 -12.83
CA HIS A 44 2.64 -11.18 -12.73
C HIS A 44 2.28 -10.11 -13.77
N LEU A 45 1.86 -10.50 -14.98
CA LEU A 45 1.38 -9.56 -16.01
C LEU A 45 0.14 -8.80 -15.54
N PHE A 46 -0.75 -9.47 -14.80
CA PHE A 46 -1.88 -8.81 -14.15
C PHE A 46 -1.43 -7.63 -13.26
N TYR A 47 -0.35 -7.80 -12.48
CA TYR A 47 0.18 -6.71 -11.64
C TYR A 47 0.91 -5.63 -12.44
N VAL A 48 1.55 -5.97 -13.57
CA VAL A 48 2.11 -4.96 -14.48
C VAL A 48 0.99 -4.06 -15.03
N VAL A 49 -0.08 -4.66 -15.53
CA VAL A 49 -1.26 -3.90 -16.01
C VAL A 49 -1.84 -3.05 -14.89
N LYS A 50 -1.96 -3.60 -13.67
CA LYS A 50 -2.44 -2.85 -12.51
C LYS A 50 -1.57 -1.62 -12.19
N ILE A 51 -0.24 -1.74 -12.28
CA ILE A 51 0.68 -0.60 -12.08
C ILE A 51 0.45 0.46 -13.17
N LEU A 52 0.32 0.05 -14.43
CA LEU A 52 0.03 0.97 -15.54
C LEU A 52 -1.30 1.70 -15.34
N LEU A 53 -2.34 0.99 -14.89
CA LEU A 53 -3.64 1.59 -14.56
C LEU A 53 -3.56 2.56 -13.37
N TYR A 54 -2.75 2.25 -12.36
CA TYR A 54 -2.50 3.16 -11.24
C TYR A 54 -1.82 4.45 -11.72
N ILE A 55 -0.78 4.35 -12.56
CA ILE A 55 -0.10 5.52 -13.14
C ILE A 55 -1.06 6.33 -14.02
N LEU A 56 -1.86 5.65 -14.85
CA LEU A 56 -2.86 6.30 -15.69
C LEU A 56 -3.89 7.06 -14.85
N ALA A 57 -4.46 6.43 -13.82
CA ALA A 57 -5.43 7.08 -12.94
C ALA A 57 -4.83 8.29 -12.23
N ALA A 58 -3.59 8.20 -11.76
CA ALA A 58 -2.88 9.34 -11.17
C ALA A 58 -2.73 10.50 -12.17
N ALA A 59 -2.35 10.20 -13.42
CA ALA A 59 -2.25 11.21 -14.49
C ALA A 59 -3.62 11.82 -14.83
N LEU A 60 -4.69 11.02 -14.86
CA LEU A 60 -6.05 11.52 -15.10
C LEU A 60 -6.52 12.47 -13.98
N PHE A 61 -6.21 12.17 -12.71
CA PHE A 61 -6.53 13.10 -11.60
C PHE A 61 -5.71 14.39 -11.65
N ALA A 62 -4.46 14.34 -12.14
CA ALA A 62 -3.66 15.53 -12.38
C ALA A 62 -4.29 16.41 -13.48
N LEU A 63 -4.70 15.81 -14.60
CA LEU A 63 -5.34 16.47 -15.75
C LEU A 63 -6.77 16.96 -15.47
N ALA A 64 -7.42 16.43 -14.44
CA ALA A 64 -8.70 16.96 -13.97
C ALA A 64 -8.57 18.34 -13.28
N THR A 65 -7.35 18.87 -13.13
CA THR A 65 -7.08 20.19 -12.54
C THR A 65 -7.07 21.25 -13.63
N LYS A 66 -7.84 22.33 -13.46
CA LYS A 66 -7.75 23.48 -14.36
C LYS A 66 -6.33 24.05 -14.40
N GLY A 67 -5.83 24.30 -15.61
CA GLY A 67 -4.46 24.77 -15.86
C GLY A 67 -3.45 23.64 -16.08
N ILE A 68 -3.85 22.37 -15.95
CA ILE A 68 -3.03 21.20 -16.31
C ILE A 68 -3.65 20.51 -17.51
N ASP A 69 -3.08 20.77 -18.70
CA ASP A 69 -3.57 20.24 -19.96
C ASP A 69 -2.54 19.37 -20.68
N GLY A 70 -3.06 18.40 -21.44
CA GLY A 70 -2.30 17.57 -22.36
C GLY A 70 -1.63 16.34 -21.72
N LEU A 71 -2.12 15.14 -22.10
CA LEU A 71 -1.50 13.86 -21.72
C LEU A 71 -0.06 13.72 -22.24
N GLY A 72 0.24 14.30 -23.41
CA GLY A 72 1.56 14.20 -24.05
C GLY A 72 2.59 15.23 -23.56
N SER A 73 2.16 16.31 -22.91
CA SER A 73 3.00 17.39 -22.39
C SER A 73 3.43 17.14 -20.94
N VAL A 74 3.73 15.88 -20.57
CA VAL A 74 4.07 15.49 -19.18
C VAL A 74 5.13 16.40 -18.57
N GLY A 75 6.13 16.79 -19.36
CA GLY A 75 7.22 17.69 -18.93
C GLY A 75 6.77 19.05 -18.41
N SER A 76 5.61 19.57 -18.83
CA SER A 76 5.12 20.89 -18.43
C SER A 76 4.36 20.90 -17.11
N TRP A 77 3.70 19.79 -16.76
CA TRP A 77 2.80 19.77 -15.58
C TRP A 77 3.27 18.84 -14.47
N TRP A 78 4.12 17.84 -14.73
CA TRP A 78 4.48 16.85 -13.69
C TRP A 78 5.24 17.45 -12.50
N THR A 79 5.90 18.60 -12.70
CA THR A 79 6.62 19.34 -11.66
C THR A 79 5.71 20.24 -10.83
N GLU A 80 4.45 20.44 -11.22
CA GLU A 80 3.51 21.27 -10.47
C GLU A 80 3.25 20.66 -9.07
N PRO A 81 3.39 21.43 -7.99
CA PRO A 81 3.24 20.92 -6.63
C PRO A 81 1.89 20.23 -6.37
N ILE A 82 0.82 20.71 -7.01
CA ILE A 82 -0.52 20.11 -6.88
C ILE A 82 -0.59 18.69 -7.45
N VAL A 83 0.24 18.35 -8.43
CA VAL A 83 0.30 16.99 -8.99
C VAL A 83 0.82 16.03 -7.94
N PHE A 84 1.91 16.40 -7.26
CA PHE A 84 2.43 15.61 -6.14
C PHE A 84 1.38 15.46 -5.02
N GLN A 85 0.68 16.55 -4.68
CA GLN A 85 -0.40 16.52 -3.68
C GLN A 85 -1.54 15.57 -4.07
N LYS A 86 -2.03 15.65 -5.31
CA LYS A 86 -3.09 14.76 -5.82
C LYS A 86 -2.62 13.31 -5.89
N VAL A 87 -1.37 13.04 -6.27
CA VAL A 87 -0.80 11.68 -6.26
C VAL A 87 -0.78 11.11 -4.84
N VAL A 88 -0.42 11.91 -3.83
CA VAL A 88 -0.46 11.47 -2.42
C VAL A 88 -1.90 11.11 -2.02
N PHE A 89 -2.88 11.99 -2.27
CA PHE A 89 -4.29 11.69 -1.96
C PHE A 89 -4.85 10.50 -2.73
N PHE A 90 -4.50 10.37 -4.00
CA PHE A 90 -4.89 9.24 -4.83
C PHE A 90 -4.31 7.93 -4.27
N THR A 91 -3.07 7.97 -3.80
CA THR A 91 -2.44 6.78 -3.23
C THR A 91 -3.09 6.36 -1.92
N ILE A 92 -3.43 7.32 -1.05
CA ILE A 92 -4.24 7.05 0.14
C ILE A 92 -5.56 6.40 -0.26
N LEU A 93 -6.30 6.99 -1.22
CA LEU A 93 -7.57 6.44 -1.70
C LEU A 93 -7.42 5.00 -2.25
N PHE A 94 -6.41 4.79 -3.08
CA PHE A 94 -6.12 3.50 -3.71
C PHE A 94 -5.82 2.40 -2.70
N GLU A 95 -5.02 2.71 -1.67
CA GLU A 95 -4.69 1.77 -0.60
C GLU A 95 -5.91 1.49 0.30
N VAL A 96 -6.64 2.54 0.71
CA VAL A 96 -7.79 2.44 1.62
C VAL A 96 -8.97 1.70 0.98
N ILE A 97 -9.22 1.85 -0.32
CA ILE A 97 -10.25 1.06 -1.01
C ILE A 97 -9.85 -0.43 -1.11
N GLY A 98 -8.56 -0.74 -0.96
CA GLY A 98 -8.02 -2.11 -1.00
C GLY A 98 -7.48 -2.51 -2.36
N LEU A 99 -7.25 -1.55 -3.26
CA LEU A 99 -6.60 -1.78 -4.55
C LEU A 99 -5.07 -1.82 -4.44
N GLY A 100 -4.49 -1.40 -3.31
CA GLY A 100 -3.05 -1.39 -3.07
C GLY A 100 -2.39 -2.77 -2.90
N CYS A 101 -1.46 -2.88 -1.95
CA CYS A 101 -0.69 -4.11 -1.71
C CYS A 101 -1.57 -5.31 -1.32
N GLY A 102 -2.74 -5.04 -0.73
CA GLY A 102 -3.69 -6.06 -0.28
C GLY A 102 -4.50 -6.73 -1.39
N PHE A 103 -4.30 -6.40 -2.67
CA PHE A 103 -5.16 -6.84 -3.77
C PHE A 103 -4.60 -8.05 -4.53
N GLY A 104 -5.44 -9.06 -4.72
CA GLY A 104 -5.29 -10.11 -5.73
C GLY A 104 -4.47 -11.34 -5.34
N PRO A 105 -4.22 -12.24 -6.32
CA PRO A 105 -3.71 -13.59 -6.08
C PRO A 105 -2.33 -13.68 -5.45
N LEU A 106 -1.43 -12.73 -5.70
CA LEU A 106 -0.11 -12.71 -5.05
C LEU A 106 -0.17 -12.42 -3.54
N ASN A 107 -1.33 -11.96 -3.05
CA ASN A 107 -1.62 -11.80 -1.64
C ASN A 107 -2.60 -12.87 -1.12
N ASN A 108 -2.68 -14.03 -1.79
CA ASN A 108 -3.61 -15.12 -1.45
C ASN A 108 -5.10 -14.70 -1.42
N ARG A 109 -5.49 -13.71 -2.24
CA ARG A 109 -6.89 -13.28 -2.38
C ARG A 109 -7.38 -13.51 -3.80
N PHE A 110 -8.24 -14.49 -3.97
CA PHE A 110 -8.73 -14.92 -5.28
C PHE A 110 -10.11 -14.35 -5.59
N PHE A 111 -11.10 -14.63 -4.73
CA PHE A 111 -12.47 -14.12 -4.91
C PHE A 111 -13.18 -13.93 -3.56
N PRO A 112 -13.54 -12.69 -3.18
CA PRO A 112 -13.17 -11.42 -3.81
C PRO A 112 -11.66 -11.14 -3.70
N PRO A 113 -11.04 -10.43 -4.66
CA PRO A 113 -9.60 -10.14 -4.67
C PRO A 113 -9.19 -9.04 -3.66
N MET A 114 -10.16 -8.44 -2.97
CA MET A 114 -9.95 -7.38 -1.98
C MET A 114 -10.92 -7.55 -0.81
N GLY A 115 -10.52 -7.06 0.37
CA GLY A 115 -11.34 -7.07 1.58
C GLY A 115 -11.75 -5.68 2.07
N SER A 116 -10.85 -4.71 2.01
CA SER A 116 -10.95 -3.36 2.60
C SER A 116 -12.34 -2.72 2.51
N ILE A 117 -12.71 -2.12 1.39
CA ILE A 117 -14.01 -1.44 1.24
C ILE A 117 -15.21 -2.36 1.48
N LEU A 118 -15.07 -3.67 1.19
CA LEU A 118 -16.14 -4.66 1.39
C LEU A 118 -16.43 -4.91 2.87
N TYR A 119 -15.44 -4.74 3.75
CA TYR A 119 -15.58 -4.95 5.18
C TYR A 119 -15.80 -3.63 5.93
N TRP A 120 -15.09 -2.57 5.57
CA TRP A 120 -15.08 -1.31 6.32
C TRP A 120 -16.35 -0.47 6.13
N MET A 121 -17.05 -0.64 5.00
CA MET A 121 -18.37 -0.04 4.78
C MET A 121 -19.50 -0.74 5.54
N ARG A 122 -19.26 -1.92 6.14
CA ARG A 122 -20.30 -2.74 6.76
C ARG A 122 -20.23 -2.67 8.28
N PRO A 123 -21.26 -2.15 8.96
CA PRO A 123 -21.38 -2.27 10.42
C PRO A 123 -21.41 -3.75 10.87
N GLY A 124 -21.00 -4.02 12.10
CA GLY A 124 -20.97 -5.36 12.70
C GLY A 124 -19.77 -6.23 12.29
N THR A 125 -18.83 -5.68 11.53
CA THR A 125 -17.55 -6.31 11.20
C THR A 125 -16.49 -6.00 12.25
N ILE A 126 -15.36 -6.71 12.24
CA ILE A 126 -14.29 -6.53 13.24
C ILE A 126 -13.55 -5.20 13.00
N ARG A 127 -13.32 -4.44 14.07
CA ARG A 127 -12.42 -3.28 14.16
C ARG A 127 -11.35 -3.52 15.22
N LEU A 128 -10.23 -2.80 15.14
CA LEU A 128 -9.16 -2.91 16.13
C LEU A 128 -8.78 -1.53 16.69
N PRO A 129 -9.42 -1.06 17.79
CA PRO A 129 -9.02 0.18 18.43
C PRO A 129 -7.58 0.07 18.99
N PRO A 130 -6.74 1.10 18.85
CA PRO A 130 -5.36 1.07 19.35
C PRO A 130 -5.29 1.08 20.88
N TRP A 131 -6.19 1.81 21.55
CA TRP A 131 -6.23 1.92 23.02
C TRP A 131 -7.68 1.90 23.54
N PRO A 132 -8.37 0.75 23.47
CA PRO A 132 -9.80 0.64 23.82
C PRO A 132 -10.10 1.09 25.25
N ASP A 133 -9.17 0.89 26.19
CA ASP A 133 -9.37 1.23 27.61
C ASP A 133 -9.06 2.68 27.95
N ARG A 134 -8.40 3.42 27.05
CA ARG A 134 -7.91 4.79 27.30
C ARG A 134 -8.68 5.85 26.53
N VAL A 135 -9.06 5.58 25.27
CA VAL A 135 -9.78 6.54 24.45
C VAL A 135 -11.28 6.36 24.68
N PRO A 136 -12.03 7.43 25.02
CA PRO A 136 -13.47 7.32 25.21
C PRO A 136 -14.17 6.96 23.89
N LEU A 137 -15.30 6.24 23.98
CA LEU A 137 -16.14 5.84 22.83
C LEU A 137 -15.48 4.88 21.82
N THR A 138 -14.36 4.26 22.16
CA THR A 138 -13.63 3.29 21.29
C THR A 138 -13.61 1.87 21.82
N ARG A 139 -14.29 1.58 22.94
CA ARG A 139 -14.35 0.22 23.52
C ARG A 139 -15.06 -0.78 22.58
N GLY A 140 -14.61 -2.02 22.63
CA GLY A 140 -15.18 -3.14 21.88
C GLY A 140 -14.71 -3.27 20.43
N ASP A 141 -14.93 -4.45 19.87
CA ASP A 141 -14.27 -4.92 18.65
C ASP A 141 -15.19 -4.92 17.43
N ASN A 142 -16.43 -4.46 17.57
CA ASN A 142 -17.40 -4.37 16.49
C ASN A 142 -17.44 -2.96 15.89
N ARG A 143 -17.35 -2.90 14.57
CA ARG A 143 -17.47 -1.68 13.76
C ARG A 143 -18.90 -1.15 13.85
N THR A 144 -19.05 0.09 14.29
CA THR A 144 -20.36 0.75 14.42
C THR A 144 -20.76 1.43 13.12
N PRO A 145 -22.03 1.84 12.95
CA PRO A 145 -22.45 2.67 11.81
C PRO A 145 -21.67 3.98 11.71
N LEU A 146 -21.27 4.57 12.85
CA LEU A 146 -20.41 5.75 12.87
C LEU A 146 -19.04 5.48 12.26
N ASP A 147 -18.44 4.32 12.56
CA ASP A 147 -17.14 3.95 11.99
C ASP A 147 -17.22 3.82 10.46
N ALA A 148 -18.29 3.18 9.96
CA ALA A 148 -18.54 3.05 8.52
C ALA A 148 -18.82 4.41 7.86
N ALA A 149 -19.55 5.31 8.54
CA ALA A 149 -19.81 6.66 8.06
C ALA A 149 -18.52 7.51 8.00
N LEU A 150 -17.66 7.44 9.02
CA LEU A 150 -16.35 8.11 9.02
C LEU A 150 -15.47 7.61 7.89
N TYR A 151 -15.47 6.30 7.66
CA TYR A 151 -14.74 5.68 6.56
C TYR A 151 -15.26 6.17 5.20
N ALA A 152 -16.59 6.17 5.00
CA ALA A 152 -17.21 6.71 3.80
C ALA A 152 -16.89 8.20 3.60
N ALA A 153 -16.92 9.00 4.67
CA ALA A 153 -16.57 10.41 4.64
C ALA A 153 -15.12 10.62 4.19
N LEU A 154 -14.17 9.78 4.65
CA LEU A 154 -12.78 9.83 4.18
C LEU A 154 -12.69 9.59 2.67
N LEU A 155 -13.39 8.57 2.16
CA LEU A 155 -13.39 8.28 0.72
C LEU A 155 -13.97 9.45 -0.10
N VAL A 156 -15.07 10.04 0.38
CA VAL A 156 -15.71 11.19 -0.28
C VAL A 156 -14.79 12.40 -0.28
N VAL A 157 -14.17 12.74 0.86
CA VAL A 157 -13.26 13.89 0.96
C VAL A 157 -12.03 13.70 0.07
N LEU A 158 -11.46 12.49 0.02
CA LEU A 158 -10.35 12.19 -0.89
C LEU A 158 -10.77 12.36 -2.35
N LEU A 159 -11.95 11.88 -2.74
CA LEU A 159 -12.46 12.04 -4.10
C LEU A 159 -12.71 13.52 -4.44
N VAL A 160 -13.32 14.27 -3.51
CA VAL A 160 -13.52 15.72 -3.66
C VAL A 160 -12.18 16.43 -3.83
N ALA A 161 -11.17 16.11 -3.02
CA ALA A 161 -9.84 16.70 -3.15
C ALA A 161 -9.19 16.39 -4.50
N LEU A 162 -9.33 15.16 -5.00
CA LEU A 162 -8.80 14.76 -6.30
C LEU A 162 -9.48 15.47 -7.48
N LEU A 163 -10.77 15.77 -7.36
CA LEU A 163 -11.57 16.46 -8.36
C LEU A 163 -11.61 17.99 -8.18
N SER A 164 -10.96 18.50 -7.13
CA SER A 164 -10.90 19.95 -6.87
C SER A 164 -9.80 20.63 -7.68
N ASP A 165 -10.04 21.89 -7.98
CA ASP A 165 -9.06 22.78 -8.59
C ASP A 165 -8.12 23.37 -7.54
N GLY A 166 -6.96 23.86 -8.00
CA GLY A 166 -6.01 24.57 -7.17
C GLY A 166 -6.56 25.92 -6.67
N SER A 167 -5.97 26.44 -5.59
CA SER A 167 -6.33 27.71 -4.98
C SER A 167 -5.93 28.95 -5.80
N GLY A 168 -5.26 28.76 -6.93
CA GLY A 168 -4.75 29.83 -7.80
C GLY A 168 -3.27 30.16 -7.58
N PRO A 169 -2.76 31.19 -8.28
CA PRO A 169 -1.33 31.47 -8.35
C PRO A 169 -0.69 31.71 -6.99
N ASN A 170 0.47 31.09 -6.77
CA ASN A 170 1.27 31.27 -5.57
C ASN A 170 2.72 31.61 -5.94
N PRO A 171 3.10 32.90 -5.90
CA PRO A 171 4.46 33.35 -6.23
C PRO A 171 5.54 32.69 -5.37
N ALA A 172 5.25 32.36 -4.11
CA ALA A 172 6.21 31.73 -3.20
C ALA A 172 6.51 30.26 -3.56
N LEU A 173 5.69 29.64 -4.39
CA LEU A 173 5.88 28.29 -4.94
C LEU A 173 6.23 28.30 -6.43
N GLY A 174 6.18 29.46 -7.10
CA GLY A 174 6.42 29.59 -8.53
C GLY A 174 5.39 28.85 -9.39
N THR A 175 4.15 28.72 -8.92
CA THR A 175 3.06 28.02 -9.62
C THR A 175 1.90 28.96 -9.93
N GLU A 176 1.28 28.80 -11.09
CA GLU A 176 0.06 29.50 -11.48
C GLU A 176 -1.21 28.76 -11.03
N VAL A 177 -1.11 27.45 -10.79
CA VAL A 177 -2.23 26.58 -10.40
C VAL A 177 -2.42 26.60 -8.88
N GLY A 178 -1.32 26.68 -8.12
CA GLY A 178 -1.35 26.65 -6.66
C GLY A 178 -1.42 25.24 -6.10
N LEU A 179 -1.90 25.12 -4.86
CA LEU A 179 -2.16 23.84 -4.18
C LEU A 179 -3.66 23.70 -3.94
N LEU A 180 -4.10 22.52 -3.51
CA LEU A 180 -5.47 22.33 -3.05
C LEU A 180 -5.76 23.19 -1.81
N PRO A 181 -7.01 23.63 -1.62
CA PRO A 181 -7.42 24.36 -0.43
C PRO A 181 -7.03 23.61 0.87
N ALA A 182 -6.43 24.34 1.82
CA ALA A 182 -5.89 23.76 3.06
C ALA A 182 -6.92 22.95 3.86
N TRP A 183 -8.20 23.35 3.83
CA TRP A 183 -9.28 22.64 4.52
C TRP A 183 -9.37 21.17 4.09
N GLN A 184 -9.10 20.84 2.82
CA GLN A 184 -9.16 19.46 2.33
C GLN A 184 -8.08 18.60 3.00
N SER A 185 -6.85 19.11 3.06
CA SER A 185 -5.73 18.44 3.73
C SER A 185 -5.99 18.28 5.23
N VAL A 186 -6.52 19.32 5.90
CA VAL A 186 -6.92 19.26 7.32
C VAL A 186 -8.02 18.21 7.52
N THR A 187 -9.07 18.20 6.71
CA THR A 187 -10.17 17.25 6.84
C THR A 187 -9.69 15.82 6.64
N VAL A 188 -8.81 15.55 5.66
CA VAL A 188 -8.21 14.22 5.48
C VAL A 188 -7.42 13.79 6.73
N LEU A 189 -6.55 14.66 7.27
CA LEU A 189 -5.78 14.34 8.49
C LEU A 189 -6.67 14.09 9.70
N VAL A 190 -7.69 14.92 9.90
CA VAL A 190 -8.65 14.76 11.00
C VAL A 190 -9.42 13.45 10.87
N LEU A 191 -9.96 13.16 9.67
CA LEU A 191 -10.69 11.91 9.44
C LEU A 191 -9.80 10.69 9.62
N MET A 192 -8.56 10.71 9.09
CA MET A 192 -7.58 9.63 9.29
C MET A 192 -7.22 9.46 10.77
N GLY A 193 -7.04 10.56 11.51
CA GLY A 193 -6.74 10.53 12.94
C GLY A 193 -7.90 9.94 13.76
N VAL A 194 -9.12 10.44 13.55
CA VAL A 194 -10.32 9.94 14.23
C VAL A 194 -10.57 8.47 13.87
N LEU A 195 -10.46 8.09 12.59
CA LEU A 195 -10.57 6.69 12.16
C LEU A 195 -9.48 5.84 12.78
N GLY A 196 -8.22 6.29 12.81
CA GLY A 196 -7.12 5.54 13.41
C GLY A 196 -7.29 5.29 14.90
N LEU A 197 -7.90 6.24 15.62
CA LEU A 197 -8.24 6.08 17.04
C LEU A 197 -9.41 5.11 17.27
N ARG A 198 -10.32 4.95 16.30
CA ARG A 198 -11.46 4.04 16.41
C ARG A 198 -11.15 2.65 15.84
N ASP A 199 -10.31 2.60 14.81
CA ASP A 199 -9.91 1.42 14.08
C ASP A 199 -8.55 1.64 13.40
N LYS A 200 -7.49 1.17 14.05
CA LYS A 200 -6.13 1.35 13.53
C LYS A 200 -5.89 0.61 12.21
N THR A 201 -6.73 -0.37 11.87
CA THR A 201 -6.55 -1.13 10.62
C THR A 201 -6.74 -0.25 9.39
N VAL A 202 -7.68 0.69 9.43
CA VAL A 202 -7.91 1.66 8.34
C VAL A 202 -6.74 2.63 8.22
N PHE A 203 -6.22 3.13 9.34
CA PHE A 203 -5.06 4.04 9.35
C PHE A 203 -3.80 3.37 8.80
N LEU A 204 -3.52 2.13 9.22
CA LEU A 204 -2.38 1.34 8.72
C LEU A 204 -2.55 1.00 7.25
N ALA A 205 -3.77 0.67 6.81
CA ALA A 205 -4.05 0.42 5.41
C ALA A 205 -3.88 1.69 4.56
N ALA A 206 -4.27 2.85 5.08
CA ALA A 206 -3.99 4.15 4.45
C ALA A 206 -2.50 4.50 4.42
N ARG A 207 -1.64 3.69 5.04
CA ARG A 207 -0.21 3.95 5.25
C ARG A 207 -0.02 5.34 5.84
N GLY A 208 -0.79 5.62 6.90
CA GLY A 208 -0.80 6.92 7.55
C GLY A 208 0.59 7.36 8.01
N GLU A 209 1.46 6.42 8.37
CA GLU A 209 2.87 6.67 8.71
C GLU A 209 3.72 7.19 7.54
N VAL A 210 3.31 6.94 6.30
CA VAL A 210 3.99 7.41 5.09
C VAL A 210 3.30 8.64 4.53
N TYR A 211 1.99 8.58 4.30
CA TYR A 211 1.29 9.63 3.55
C TYR A 211 0.75 10.77 4.41
N ALA A 212 0.40 10.55 5.68
CA ALA A 212 -0.06 11.65 6.54
C ALA A 212 1.03 12.73 6.76
N PRO A 213 2.33 12.39 6.91
CA PRO A 213 3.40 13.39 6.91
C PRO A 213 3.44 14.27 5.65
N PHE A 214 3.21 13.69 4.46
CA PHE A 214 3.11 14.47 3.22
C PHE A 214 1.86 15.36 3.20
N VAL A 215 0.72 14.85 3.67
CA VAL A 215 -0.50 15.67 3.79
C VAL A 215 -0.30 16.84 4.75
N ALA A 216 0.40 16.62 5.88
CA ALA A 216 0.79 17.68 6.80
C ALA A 216 1.78 18.67 6.16
N ALA A 217 2.70 18.19 5.31
CA ALA A 217 3.61 19.05 4.57
C ALA A 217 2.87 20.06 3.66
N PHE A 218 1.70 19.71 3.12
CA PHE A 218 0.89 20.62 2.30
C PHE A 218 0.20 21.73 3.09
N LEU A 219 0.18 21.65 4.42
CA LEU A 219 -0.36 22.72 5.27
C LEU A 219 0.66 23.86 5.50
N PHE A 220 1.92 23.66 5.14
CA PHE A 220 2.90 24.73 5.18
C PHE A 220 2.68 25.69 4.01
N GLY A 221 3.08 26.96 4.17
CA GLY A 221 2.96 27.96 3.11
C GLY A 221 4.23 28.09 2.27
N GLY A 222 4.07 28.35 0.97
CA GLY A 222 5.19 28.67 0.06
C GLY A 222 6.19 27.52 -0.09
N VAL A 223 7.47 27.85 -0.22
CA VAL A 223 8.58 26.88 -0.37
C VAL A 223 8.66 25.83 0.76
N ASN A 224 8.12 26.15 1.94
CA ASN A 224 8.16 25.24 3.10
C ASN A 224 7.43 23.93 2.84
N VAL A 225 6.45 23.89 1.92
CA VAL A 225 5.79 22.65 1.49
C VAL A 225 6.80 21.66 0.93
N ILE A 226 7.66 22.13 0.02
CA ILE A 226 8.64 21.30 -0.67
C ILE A 226 9.72 20.84 0.32
N ILE A 227 10.16 21.74 1.21
CA ILE A 227 11.15 21.41 2.23
C ILE A 227 10.59 20.34 3.19
N ALA A 228 9.37 20.55 3.71
CA ALA A 228 8.72 19.60 4.61
C ALA A 228 8.50 18.24 3.94
N ALA A 229 8.07 18.20 2.67
CA ALA A 229 7.91 16.95 1.93
C ALA A 229 9.24 16.22 1.73
N LYS A 230 10.33 16.94 1.40
CA LYS A 230 11.67 16.34 1.28
C LYS A 230 12.16 15.76 2.62
N LEU A 231 11.96 16.50 3.72
CA LEU A 231 12.32 16.02 5.05
C LEU A 231 11.51 14.78 5.44
N ALA A 232 10.20 14.77 5.20
CA ALA A 232 9.34 13.61 5.43
C ALA A 232 9.86 12.39 4.64
N CYS A 233 10.20 12.58 3.37
CA CYS A 233 10.78 11.55 2.51
C CYS A 233 12.07 10.99 3.14
N VAL A 234 13.04 11.85 3.47
CA VAL A 234 14.32 11.42 4.08
C VAL A 234 14.07 10.62 5.36
N VAL A 235 13.23 11.11 6.27
CA VAL A 235 12.93 10.42 7.53
C VAL A 235 12.30 9.04 7.29
N ILE A 236 11.31 8.95 6.39
CA ILE A 236 10.63 7.68 6.06
C ILE A 236 11.63 6.67 5.50
N TRP A 237 12.43 7.05 4.51
CA TRP A 237 13.37 6.12 3.85
C TRP A 237 14.53 5.74 4.77
N MET A 238 15.06 6.68 5.56
CA MET A 238 16.09 6.37 6.56
C MET A 238 15.55 5.44 7.65
N GLY A 239 14.35 5.69 8.15
CA GLY A 239 13.69 4.81 9.12
C GLY A 239 13.45 3.41 8.56
N ALA A 240 12.96 3.32 7.33
CA ALA A 240 12.73 2.05 6.63
C ALA A 240 14.03 1.29 6.30
N ALA A 241 15.15 1.98 6.07
CA ALA A 241 16.46 1.35 5.90
C ALA A 241 16.99 0.85 7.25
N THR A 242 16.90 1.67 8.29
CA THR A 242 17.39 1.35 9.64
C THR A 242 16.64 0.18 10.25
N SER A 243 15.32 0.09 10.05
CA SER A 243 14.51 -1.02 10.56
C SER A 243 14.90 -2.39 10.01
N LYS A 244 15.65 -2.44 8.90
CA LYS A 244 16.17 -3.65 8.27
C LYS A 244 17.50 -4.13 8.85
N LEU A 245 18.16 -3.30 9.68
CA LEU A 245 19.46 -3.62 10.30
C LEU A 245 19.27 -4.50 11.54
N ASN A 246 18.80 -5.73 11.34
CA ASN A 246 18.60 -6.70 12.41
C ASN A 246 18.86 -8.14 11.92
N LYS A 247 18.96 -9.07 12.86
CA LYS A 247 19.22 -10.50 12.57
C LYS A 247 18.04 -11.22 11.90
N HIS A 248 16.84 -10.65 11.96
CA HIS A 248 15.64 -11.26 11.39
C HIS A 248 15.47 -10.95 9.89
N PHE A 249 15.88 -9.75 9.45
CA PHE A 249 15.65 -9.30 8.08
C PHE A 249 16.29 -10.18 6.98
N PRO A 250 17.46 -10.83 7.17
CA PRO A 250 17.98 -11.80 6.20
C PRO A 250 17.00 -12.91 5.83
N PHE A 251 16.20 -13.41 6.79
CA PHE A 251 15.16 -14.43 6.53
C PHE A 251 13.99 -13.87 5.69
N VAL A 252 13.70 -12.58 5.83
CA VAL A 252 12.71 -11.90 4.99
C VAL A 252 13.24 -11.76 3.56
N ILE A 253 14.51 -11.39 3.40
CA ILE A 253 15.14 -11.32 2.08
C ILE A 253 15.19 -12.69 1.41
N SER A 254 15.61 -13.75 2.10
CA SER A 254 15.68 -15.09 1.48
C SER A 254 14.31 -15.54 0.94
N THR A 255 13.24 -15.31 1.70
CA THR A 255 11.87 -15.62 1.28
C THR A 255 11.36 -14.70 0.15
N MET A 256 11.64 -13.40 0.19
CA MET A 256 11.30 -12.47 -0.90
C MET A 256 12.02 -12.81 -2.20
N MET A 257 13.32 -13.11 -2.14
CA MET A 257 14.11 -13.44 -3.31
C MET A 257 13.71 -14.80 -3.89
N SER A 258 13.29 -15.74 -3.05
CA SER A 258 12.71 -17.01 -3.50
C SER A 258 11.41 -16.81 -4.30
N ASN A 259 10.64 -15.77 -3.98
CA ASN A 259 9.43 -15.36 -4.71
C ASN A 259 9.69 -14.45 -5.92
N SER A 260 10.93 -14.01 -6.15
CA SER A 260 11.23 -13.07 -7.23
C SER A 260 10.97 -13.70 -8.60
N PRO A 261 10.20 -13.03 -9.49
CA PRO A 261 10.01 -13.50 -10.87
C PRO A 261 11.26 -13.35 -11.73
N VAL A 262 12.23 -12.55 -11.27
CA VAL A 262 13.50 -12.24 -11.95
C VAL A 262 14.57 -13.26 -11.57
N ILE A 263 14.69 -13.60 -10.28
CA ILE A 263 15.59 -14.66 -9.82
C ILE A 263 14.91 -16.02 -10.01
N ARG A 264 15.06 -16.61 -11.19
CA ARG A 264 14.47 -17.92 -11.52
C ARG A 264 15.36 -19.13 -11.20
N PRO A 265 16.69 -19.10 -11.40
CA PRO A 265 17.50 -20.29 -11.18
C PRO A 265 17.46 -20.75 -9.72
N ARG A 266 17.05 -22.01 -9.49
CA ARG A 266 17.01 -22.61 -8.13
C ARG A 266 18.37 -22.56 -7.45
N ALA A 267 19.45 -22.75 -8.21
CA ALA A 267 20.83 -22.66 -7.69
C ALA A 267 21.14 -21.28 -7.08
N LEU A 268 20.63 -20.20 -7.67
CA LEU A 268 20.83 -18.85 -7.13
C LEU A 268 19.99 -18.63 -5.87
N LYS A 269 18.76 -19.13 -5.84
CA LYS A 269 17.89 -19.03 -4.66
C LYS A 269 18.44 -19.79 -3.45
N ARG A 270 19.00 -20.99 -3.69
CA ARG A 270 19.64 -21.81 -2.64
C ARG A 270 20.83 -21.11 -1.97
N ARG A 271 21.49 -20.15 -2.64
CA ARG A 271 22.59 -19.36 -2.06
C ARG A 271 22.13 -18.33 -1.01
N PHE A 272 20.84 -18.07 -0.87
CA PHE A 272 20.30 -17.26 0.23
C PHE A 272 20.23 -18.02 1.56
N PHE A 273 20.62 -19.30 1.57
CA PHE A 273 20.69 -20.17 2.72
C PHE A 273 22.14 -20.61 2.92
N GLU A 274 22.57 -20.77 4.17
CA GLU A 274 23.94 -21.20 4.52
C GLU A 274 24.16 -22.67 4.13
N ARG A 275 23.19 -23.54 4.40
CA ARG A 275 23.28 -25.01 4.25
C ARG A 275 21.96 -25.62 3.78
N PHE A 276 21.51 -25.21 2.61
CA PHE A 276 20.28 -25.75 2.03
C PHE A 276 20.38 -27.28 1.78
N PRO A 277 19.38 -28.11 2.17
CA PRO A 277 18.08 -27.76 2.77
C PRO A 277 18.01 -27.94 4.31
N ASP A 278 19.15 -28.09 4.99
CA ASP A 278 19.21 -28.46 6.41
C ASP A 278 19.06 -27.27 7.36
N ASP A 279 19.13 -26.04 6.85
CA ASP A 279 19.02 -24.77 7.57
C ASP A 279 17.73 -23.96 7.26
N LEU A 280 16.70 -24.64 6.74
CA LEU A 280 15.38 -24.09 6.41
C LEU A 280 14.46 -23.91 7.62
#